data_AF-A0A932UEK0-F1
#
_entry.id   AF-A0A932UEK0-F1
#
_cell.length_a   1.000
_cell.length_b   1.000
_cell.length_c   1.000
_cell.angle_alpha   90.00
_cell.angle_beta   90.00
_cell.angle_gamma   90.00
#
_symmetry.space_group_name_H-M   'P 1'
#
loop_
_entity.id
_entity.type
_entity.pdbx_description
1 polymer ?
#
loop_
_entity_poly.entity_id
_entity_poly.type
_entity_poly.pdbx_seq_one_letter_code
_entity_poly.pdbx_strand_id
1 'polypeptide(L)' 'MSLAFLLDEDLSFRVAEGLRQRGVDAVSVHEIGRANRRIPDEEQLTYATTQGRAIVTYNRADFFGARRPLAT' A
#
# COMPACT_ATOMS: atom_id res chain seq x y z
N MET A 1 -14.68 8.45 13.70
CA MET A 1 -13.71 7.46 13.17
C MET A 1 -13.19 8.01 11.85
N SER A 2 -11.90 8.31 11.74
CA SER A 2 -11.27 8.64 10.45
C SER A 2 -10.56 7.40 9.92
N LEU A 3 -10.65 7.13 8.61
CA LEU A 3 -9.82 6.09 7.99
C LEU A 3 -8.40 6.63 7.78
N ALA A 4 -7.41 5.78 8.06
CA ALA A 4 -6.02 6.00 7.76
C ALA A 4 -5.54 4.95 6.75
N PHE A 5 -4.68 5.36 5.81
CA PHE A 5 -4.26 4.51 4.70
C PHE A 5 -2.76 4.20 4.72
N LEU A 6 -2.41 2.99 4.30
CA LEU A 6 -1.07 2.58 3.89
C LEU A 6 -1.10 2.30 2.39
N LEU A 7 -0.38 3.10 1.61
CA LEU A 7 -0.31 2.96 0.15
C LEU A 7 0.83 2.02 -0.23
N ASP A 8 0.50 1.00 -0.99
CA ASP A 8 1.40 -0.04 -1.49
C ASP A 8 2.49 0.49 -2.45
N GLU A 9 3.49 -0.33 -2.79
CA GLU A 9 4.69 0.11 -3.50
C GLU A 9 4.44 0.52 -4.95
N ASP A 10 3.39 0.01 -5.58
CA ASP A 10 3.01 0.42 -6.94
C ASP A 10 2.27 1.77 -7.00
N LEU A 11 1.97 2.36 -5.84
CA LEU A 11 1.45 3.72 -5.76
C LEU A 11 2.59 4.71 -5.53
N SER A 12 2.64 5.75 -6.37
CA SER A 12 3.59 6.85 -6.16
C SER A 12 3.41 7.49 -4.78
N PHE A 13 4.51 7.77 -4.08
CA PHE A 13 4.47 8.47 -2.79
C PHE A 13 3.76 9.83 -2.85
N ARG A 14 3.74 10.47 -4.04
CA ARG A 14 3.01 11.72 -4.29
C ARG A 14 1.49 11.59 -4.06
N VAL A 15 0.95 10.38 -4.16
CA VAL A 15 -0.46 10.11 -3.82
C VAL A 15 -0.69 10.32 -2.33
N ALA A 16 0.21 9.83 -1.47
CA ALA A 16 0.11 10.05 -0.02
C ALA A 16 0.23 11.54 0.31
N GLU A 17 1.15 12.27 -0.32
CA GLU A 17 1.25 13.73 -0.20
C GLU A 17 -0.06 14.44 -0.57
N GLY A 18 -0.63 14.11 -1.74
CA GLY A 18 -1.87 14.71 -2.22
C GLY A 18 -3.09 14.39 -1.33
N LEU A 19 -3.14 13.20 -0.74
CA LEU A 19 -4.17 12.80 0.22
C LEU A 19 -4.05 13.62 1.52
N ARG A 20 -2.84 13.74 2.06
CA ARG A 20 -2.59 14.53 3.28
C ARG A 20 -2.92 16.01 3.09
N GLN A 21 -2.62 16.58 1.92
CA GLN A 21 -3.03 17.95 1.56
C GLN A 21 -4.56 18.15 1.55
N ARG A 22 -5.34 17.07 1.46
CA ARG A 22 -6.81 17.07 1.48
C ARG A 22 -7.39 16.62 2.83
N GLY A 23 -6.55 16.51 3.86
CA GLY A 23 -6.97 16.11 5.21
C GLY A 23 -7.21 14.61 5.38
N VAL A 24 -6.72 13.77 4.46
CA VAL A 24 -6.80 12.31 4.56
C VAL A 24 -5.48 11.78 5.14
N ASP A 25 -5.55 10.98 6.22
CA ASP A 25 -4.38 10.31 6.78
C ASP A 25 -3.92 9.19 5.84
N ALA A 26 -2.75 9.37 5.22
CA ALA A 26 -2.15 8.40 4.33
C ALA A 26 -0.63 8.41 4.46
N VAL A 27 -0.02 7.23 4.43
CA VAL A 27 1.42 7.03 4.34
C VAL A 27 1.73 6.03 3.23
N SER A 28 2.78 6.27 2.46
CA SER A 28 3.26 5.35 1.44
C SER A 28 4.37 4.45 1.99
N VAL A 29 4.42 3.20 1.53
CA VAL A 29 5.51 2.27 1.84
C VAL A 29 6.89 2.78 1.41
N HIS A 30 6.93 3.67 0.41
CA HIS A 30 8.16 4.38 0.00
C HIS A 30 8.69 5.28 1.12
N GLU A 31 7.80 5.93 1.88
CA GLU A 31 8.15 6.91 2.92
C GLU A 31 8.66 6.23 4.20
N ILE A 32 8.19 5.02 4.49
CA ILE A 32 8.58 4.22 5.66
C ILE A 32 9.65 3.16 5.32
N GLY A 33 10.24 3.27 4.12
CA GLY A 33 11.31 2.40 3.67
C GLY A 33 10.91 0.93 3.51
N ARG A 34 9.64 0.62 3.28
CA ARG A 34 9.16 -0.76 3.05
C ARG A 34 9.09 -1.15 1.57
N ALA A 35 9.18 -0.19 0.65
CA ALA A 35 9.19 -0.44 -0.80
C ALA A 35 10.41 -1.22 -1.29
N ASN A 36 10.28 -1.98 -2.39
CA ASN A 36 11.35 -2.73 -3.07
C ASN A 36 12.07 -3.78 -2.19
N ARG A 37 11.46 -4.20 -1.09
CA ARG A 37 12.05 -5.18 -0.15
C ARG A 37 11.55 -6.61 -0.36
N ARG A 38 10.68 -6.84 -1.34
CA ARG A 38 10.00 -8.14 -1.57
C ARG A 38 9.31 -8.64 -0.31
N ILE A 39 8.67 -7.73 0.42
CA ILE A 39 7.91 -8.04 1.64
C ILE A 39 6.69 -8.85 1.21
N PRO A 40 6.41 -10.01 1.82
CA PRO A 40 5.20 -10.78 1.51
C PRO A 40 3.92 -10.01 1.86
N ASP A 41 2.87 -10.20 1.08
CA ASP A 41 1.56 -9.54 1.29
C ASP A 41 1.04 -9.70 2.72
N GLU A 42 1.19 -10.89 3.32
CA GLU A 42 0.77 -11.15 4.71
C GLU A 42 1.51 -10.28 5.74
N GLU A 43 2.81 -10.06 5.56
CA GLU A 43 3.59 -9.20 6.45
C GLU A 43 3.18 -7.74 6.26
N GLN A 44 2.93 -7.33 5.02
CA GLN A 44 2.49 -5.99 4.70
C GLN A 44 1.09 -5.67 5.24
N LEU A 45 0.17 -6.65 5.16
CA LEU A 45 -1.16 -6.62 5.78
C LEU A 45 -1.09 -6.59 7.30
N THR A 46 -0.20 -7.39 7.89
CA THR A 46 0.04 -7.40 9.33
C THR A 46 0.53 -6.03 9.78
N TYR A 47 1.50 -5.45 9.09
CA TYR A 47 1.97 -4.10 9.36
C TYR A 47 0.83 -3.07 9.28
N ALA A 48 0.07 -3.04 8.18
CA ALA A 48 -1.07 -2.12 8.04
C ALA A 48 -2.08 -2.23 9.19
N THR A 49 -2.44 -3.46 9.56
CA THR A 49 -3.38 -3.77 10.64
C THR A 49 -2.84 -3.32 12.00
N THR A 50 -1.57 -3.60 12.30
CA THR A 50 -0.94 -3.16 13.57
C THR A 50 -0.86 -1.65 13.70
N GLN A 51 -0.79 -0.92 12.57
CA GLN A 51 -0.81 0.54 12.54
C GLN A 51 -2.23 1.13 12.52
N GLY A 52 -3.27 0.29 12.50
CA GLY A 52 -4.66 0.73 12.38
C GLY A 52 -4.98 1.36 11.02
N ARG A 53 -4.29 0.93 9.95
CA ARG A 53 -4.40 1.48 8.60
C ARG A 53 -5.03 0.47 7.65
N ALA A 54 -5.88 0.95 6.75
CA ALA A 54 -6.33 0.19 5.60
C ALA A 54 -5.25 0.21 4.51
N ILE A 55 -4.95 -0.95 3.94
CA ILE A 55 -4.02 -1.04 2.81
C ILE A 55 -4.71 -0.63 1.50
N VAL A 56 -4.02 0.12 0.66
CA VAL A 56 -4.48 0.52 -0.67
C VAL A 56 -3.44 0.04 -1.67
N THR A 57 -3.83 -0.82 -2.60
CA THR A 57 -2.95 -1.38 -3.63
C THR A 57 -3.54 -1.18 -5.02
N TYR A 58 -2.69 -1.07 -6.03
CA TYR A 58 -3.05 -1.12 -7.44
C TYR A 58 -2.98 -2.55 -8.00
N ASN A 59 -2.33 -3.48 -7.30
CA ASN A 59 -2.09 -4.86 -7.72
C ASN A 59 -3.26 -5.80 -7.39
N ARG A 60 -4.45 -5.48 -7.90
CA ARG A 60 -5.65 -6.31 -7.70
C ARG A 60 -5.42 -7.79 -8.07
N ALA A 61 -4.64 -8.07 -9.10
CA ALA A 61 -4.42 -9.44 -9.58
C ALA A 61 -3.61 -10.30 -8.60
N ASP A 62 -2.55 -9.73 -8.00
CA ASP A 62 -1.67 -10.48 -7.09
C ASP A 62 -2.25 -10.57 -5.67
N PHE A 63 -3.02 -9.56 -5.24
CA PHE A 63 -3.63 -9.53 -3.90
C PHE A 63 -4.65 -10.65 -3.62
N PHE A 64 -5.22 -11.26 -4.66
CA PHE A 64 -6.16 -12.40 -4.54
C PHE A 64 -5.53 -13.73 -5.01
N GLY A 65 -4.21 -13.77 -5.25
CA GLY A 65 -3.51 -14.96 -5.75
C GLY A 65 -3.76 -15.28 -7.23
N ALA A 66 -4.34 -14.36 -8.02
CA ALA A 66 -4.61 -14.55 -9.44
C ALA A 66 -3.51 -13.92 -10.30
N ARG A 67 -2.32 -14.53 -10.26
CA ARG A 67 -1.19 -14.17 -11.15
C ARG A 67 -1.62 -14.32 -12.61
N ARG A 68 -1.70 -13.22 -13.37
CA ARG A 68 -1.76 -13.33 -14.85
C ARG A 68 -0.36 -13.63 -15.38
N PRO A 69 -0.19 -14.58 -16.32
CA PRO A 69 1.09 -14.79 -16.97
C PRO A 69 1.50 -13.52 -17.71
N LEU A 70 2.78 -13.14 -17.55
CA LEU A 70 3.41 -12.08 -18.34
C LEU A 70 3.27 -12.47 -19.81
N ALA A 71 2.53 -11.67 -20.60
CA ALA A 71 2.55 -11.77 -22.04
C ALA A 71 3.97 -11.43 -22.50
N THR A 72 4.62 -12.41 -23.14
CA THR A 72 5.92 -12.25 -23.81
C THR A 72 5.70 -11.77 -25.23
#